data_AF-A0A917DWW4-F1
#
_entry.id   AF-A0A917DWW4-F1
#
_cell.length_a   1.000
_cell.length_b   1.000
_cell.length_c   1.000
_cell.angle_alpha   90.00
_cell.angle_beta   90.00
_cell.angle_gamma   90.00
#
_symmetry.space_group_name_H-M   'P 1'
#
loop_
_entity.id
_entity.type
_entity.pdbx_description
1 polymer ?
#
loop_
_entity_poly.entity_id
_entity_poly.type
_entity_poly.pdbx_seq_one_letter_code
_entity_poly.pdbx_strand_id
1 'polypeptide(L)'
;MSVITRYLRLFNPLLAFRDFRDVWEQDTPHRGRNLLMAGAATCAIFSAMAIMGRSQMAAPPVPEITWITQYDAERSDKEIIAENIENQREKEELFALRDAQRAEMRRTYEVIGNATGVDTSDAKAEGEAERAEYERKLAKARAEAVARYGTIDPETGAIIMPTAPEGAGDGN
;
A
#
# COMPACT_ATOMS: atom_id res chain seq x y z
N MET A 1 23.53 33.95 -39.17
CA MET A 1 23.60 34.55 -37.82
C MET A 1 23.20 33.46 -36.81
N SER A 2 24.07 33.14 -35.82
CA SER A 2 23.87 31.99 -34.92
C SER A 2 22.68 32.19 -33.96
N VAL A 3 21.94 31.11 -33.68
CA VAL A 3 20.80 31.06 -32.73
C VAL A 3 21.21 31.54 -31.33
N ILE A 4 22.45 31.25 -30.93
CA ILE A 4 23.02 31.66 -29.65
C ILE A 4 23.18 33.19 -29.58
N THR A 5 23.60 33.81 -30.68
CA THR A 5 23.72 35.28 -30.77
C THR A 5 22.35 35.97 -30.73
N ARG A 6 21.30 35.33 -31.26
CA ARG A 6 19.91 35.81 -31.13
C ARG A 6 19.43 35.69 -29.68
N TYR A 7 19.71 34.58 -29.01
CA TYR A 7 19.35 34.33 -27.62
C TYR A 7 20.02 35.32 -26.66
N LEU A 8 21.33 35.54 -26.79
CA LEU A 8 22.07 36.47 -25.94
C LEU A 8 21.72 37.95 -26.18
N ARG A 9 21.22 38.31 -27.37
CA ARG A 9 20.63 39.63 -27.63
C ARG A 9 19.26 39.80 -26.95
N LEU A 10 18.46 38.74 -26.89
CA LEU A 10 17.15 38.74 -26.23
C LEU A 10 17.28 38.85 -24.69
N PHE A 11 18.31 38.24 -24.11
CA PHE A 11 18.59 38.27 -22.66
C PHE A 11 19.70 39.26 -22.26
N ASN A 12 19.82 40.39 -22.96
CA ASN A 12 20.77 41.42 -22.57
C ASN A 12 20.16 42.35 -21.49
N PRO A 13 20.68 42.36 -20.25
CA PRO A 13 20.13 43.15 -19.16
C PRO A 13 20.17 44.66 -19.42
N LEU A 14 21.14 45.14 -20.21
CA LEU A 14 21.26 46.55 -20.57
C LEU A 14 20.17 46.97 -21.56
N LEU A 15 19.78 46.08 -22.46
CA LEU A 15 18.66 46.33 -23.39
C LEU A 15 17.32 46.32 -22.64
N ALA A 16 17.13 45.38 -21.70
CA ALA A 16 15.93 45.33 -20.88
C ALA A 16 15.75 46.60 -20.01
N PHE A 17 16.84 47.13 -19.43
CA PHE A 17 16.78 48.37 -18.68
C PHE A 17 16.44 49.59 -19.56
N ARG A 18 17.01 49.63 -20.78
CA ARG A 18 16.71 50.68 -21.75
C ARG A 18 15.25 50.63 -22.22
N ASP A 19 14.75 49.44 -22.53
CA ASP A 19 13.36 49.23 -22.93
C ASP A 19 12.38 49.63 -21.82
N PHE A 20 12.69 49.26 -20.57
CA PHE A 20 11.94 49.71 -19.40
C PHE A 20 11.95 51.24 -19.24
N ARG A 21 13.10 51.89 -19.44
CA ARG A 21 13.22 53.35 -19.40
C ARG A 21 12.38 54.02 -20.48
N ASP A 22 12.44 53.50 -21.71
CA ASP A 22 11.68 54.04 -22.85
C ASP A 22 10.17 53.92 -22.59
N VAL A 23 9.70 52.83 -21.97
CA VAL A 23 8.29 52.68 -21.52
C VAL A 23 7.94 53.60 -20.35
N TRP A 24 8.89 53.87 -19.46
CA TRP A 24 8.68 54.75 -18.31
C TRP A 24 8.60 56.24 -18.69
N GLU A 25 9.34 56.64 -19.72
CA GLU A 25 9.32 58.00 -20.29
C GLU A 25 8.07 58.28 -21.12
N GLN A 26 7.34 57.25 -21.59
CA GLN A 26 6.04 57.42 -22.23
C GLN A 26 5.01 58.07 -21.29
N ASP A 27 4.17 58.94 -21.85
CA ASP A 27 3.17 59.69 -21.07
C ASP A 27 1.96 58.80 -20.77
N THR A 28 2.12 57.94 -19.77
CA THR A 28 1.09 57.04 -19.28
C THR A 28 0.39 57.64 -18.06
N PRO A 29 -0.94 57.80 -18.10
CA PRO A 29 -1.69 58.34 -16.96
C PRO A 29 -1.47 57.51 -15.70
N HIS A 30 -1.19 58.18 -14.58
CA HIS A 30 -1.06 57.59 -13.25
C HIS A 30 0.07 56.54 -13.05
N ARG A 31 1.14 56.56 -13.86
CA ARG A 31 2.29 55.65 -13.77
C ARG A 31 2.82 55.39 -12.34
N GLY A 32 2.96 56.43 -11.53
CA GLY A 32 3.44 56.31 -10.15
C GLY A 32 2.44 55.62 -9.22
N ARG A 33 1.13 55.87 -9.40
CA ARG A 33 0.07 55.21 -8.62
C ARG A 33 -0.01 53.72 -8.95
N ASN A 34 0.09 53.37 -10.22
CA ASN A 34 0.07 51.97 -10.66
C ASN A 34 1.30 51.21 -10.14
N LEU A 35 2.49 51.82 -10.21
CA LEU A 35 3.70 51.22 -9.64
C LEU A 35 3.57 51.01 -8.12
N LEU A 36 3.02 52.00 -7.40
CA LEU A 36 2.80 51.91 -5.97
C LEU A 36 1.82 50.79 -5.62
N MET A 37 0.71 50.66 -6.34
CA MET A 37 -0.26 49.58 -6.13
C MET A 37 0.33 48.20 -6.40
N ALA A 38 1.07 48.04 -7.50
CA ALA A 38 1.74 46.78 -7.83
C ALA A 38 2.81 46.42 -6.78
N GLY A 39 3.61 47.40 -6.35
CA GLY A 39 4.58 47.24 -5.28
C GLY A 39 3.93 46.87 -3.95
N ALA A 40 2.85 47.55 -3.57
CA ALA A 40 2.10 47.26 -2.34
C ALA A 40 1.52 45.84 -2.35
N ALA A 41 0.94 45.40 -3.45
CA ALA A 41 0.42 44.04 -3.59
C ALA A 41 1.55 43.00 -3.46
N THR A 42 2.69 43.25 -4.10
CA THR A 42 3.87 42.37 -4.04
C THR A 42 4.40 42.28 -2.60
N CYS A 43 4.62 43.43 -1.95
CA CYS A 43 5.07 43.49 -0.57
C CYS A 43 4.06 42.84 0.40
N ALA A 44 2.75 42.99 0.17
CA ALA A 44 1.72 42.37 0.99
C ALA A 44 1.79 40.84 0.92
N ILE A 45 1.96 40.27 -0.28
CA ILE A 45 2.11 38.81 -0.47
C ILE A 45 3.36 38.31 0.26
N PHE A 46 4.52 38.95 0.02
CA PHE A 46 5.77 38.52 0.66
C PHE A 46 5.76 38.72 2.18
N SER A 47 5.11 39.78 2.68
CA SER A 47 4.92 39.99 4.11
C SER A 47 4.00 38.94 4.71
N ALA A 48 2.89 38.61 4.05
CA ALA A 48 1.99 37.54 4.49
C ALA A 48 2.69 36.19 4.52
N MET A 49 3.49 35.87 3.50
CA MET A 49 4.33 34.66 3.48
C MET A 49 5.36 34.65 4.60
N ALA A 50 6.03 35.77 4.88
CA ALA A 50 7.00 35.88 5.95
C ALA A 50 6.37 35.73 7.35
N ILE A 51 5.15 36.23 7.52
CA ILE A 51 4.37 36.12 8.77
C ILE A 51 3.81 34.69 8.94
N MET A 52 3.25 34.11 7.88
CA MET A 52 2.64 32.77 7.89
C MET A 52 3.68 31.64 7.86
N GLY A 53 4.88 31.88 7.34
CA GLY A 53 5.95 30.89 7.17
C GLY A 53 6.55 30.31 8.45
N ARG A 54 6.00 30.65 9.63
CA ARG A 54 6.40 30.07 10.92
C ARG A 54 5.39 29.11 11.53
N SER A 55 4.27 28.79 10.88
CA SER A 55 3.54 27.59 11.24
C SER A 55 4.29 26.38 10.67
N GLN A 56 5.44 26.08 11.28
CA GLN A 56 5.95 24.71 11.29
C GLN A 56 4.75 23.83 11.58
N MET A 57 4.53 22.84 10.70
CA MET A 57 3.55 21.78 10.88
C MET A 57 3.62 21.32 12.34
N ALA A 58 2.70 21.79 13.18
CA ALA A 58 2.45 21.11 14.43
C ALA A 58 2.04 19.71 13.96
N ALA A 59 2.83 18.70 14.34
CA ALA A 59 2.45 17.32 14.09
C ALA A 59 0.99 17.20 14.54
N PRO A 60 0.09 16.71 13.68
CA PRO A 60 -1.31 16.59 14.06
C PRO A 60 -1.38 15.88 15.41
N PRO A 61 -2.24 16.35 16.35
CA PRO A 61 -2.35 15.72 17.66
C PRO A 61 -2.57 14.22 17.45
N VAL A 62 -1.88 13.40 18.24
CA VAL A 62 -2.04 11.94 18.17
C VAL A 62 -3.53 11.61 18.27
N PRO A 63 -4.08 10.78 17.37
CA PRO A 63 -5.51 10.49 17.36
C PRO A 63 -5.92 9.81 18.67
N GLU A 64 -7.10 10.14 19.17
CA GLU A 64 -7.71 9.41 20.28
C GLU A 64 -8.12 8.02 19.78
N ILE A 65 -7.43 6.98 20.24
CA ILE A 65 -7.73 5.59 19.89
C ILE A 65 -8.76 5.05 20.89
N THR A 66 -9.99 4.84 20.44
CA THR A 66 -10.99 4.08 21.20
C THR A 66 -10.83 2.59 20.90
N TRP A 67 -10.34 1.83 21.87
CA TRP A 67 -10.28 0.37 21.78
C TRP A 67 -11.66 -0.22 22.05
N ILE A 68 -12.19 -0.98 21.09
CA ILE A 68 -13.40 -1.77 21.27
C ILE A 68 -12.95 -3.22 21.46
N THR A 69 -12.94 -3.69 22.71
CA THR A 69 -12.65 -5.09 23.03
C THR A 69 -13.91 -5.93 22.78
N GLN A 70 -13.88 -6.75 21.73
CA GLN A 70 -14.99 -7.66 21.39
C GLN A 70 -14.93 -8.99 22.14
N TYR A 71 -13.79 -9.31 22.73
CA TYR A 71 -13.63 -10.51 23.55
C TYR A 71 -13.80 -10.15 25.01
N ASP A 72 -14.61 -10.95 25.71
CA ASP A 72 -14.78 -10.87 27.15
C ASP A 72 -13.45 -11.25 27.83
N ALA A 73 -12.91 -10.32 28.61
CA ALA A 73 -11.63 -10.46 29.29
C ALA A 73 -11.67 -11.50 30.42
N GLU A 74 -12.86 -11.94 30.84
CA GLU A 74 -13.04 -12.94 31.89
C GLU A 74 -13.06 -14.39 31.38
N ARG A 75 -13.05 -14.60 30.05
CA ARG A 75 -13.03 -15.97 29.49
C ARG A 75 -11.73 -16.69 29.79
N SER A 76 -11.85 -17.94 30.23
CA SER A 76 -10.69 -18.80 30.46
C SER A 76 -10.10 -19.30 29.14
N ASP A 77 -8.78 -19.46 29.08
CA ASP A 77 -8.08 -20.12 27.97
C ASP A 77 -8.70 -21.48 27.58
N LYS A 78 -9.25 -22.22 28.56
CA LYS A 78 -9.94 -23.50 28.30
C LYS A 78 -11.22 -23.32 27.49
N GLU A 79 -11.99 -22.27 27.76
CA GLU A 79 -13.20 -21.94 27.03
C GLU A 79 -12.86 -21.46 25.62
N ILE A 80 -11.77 -20.69 25.47
CA ILE A 80 -11.25 -20.24 24.18
C ILE A 80 -10.84 -21.43 23.30
N ILE A 81 -10.12 -22.41 23.88
CA ILE A 81 -9.69 -23.60 23.15
C ILE A 81 -10.90 -24.45 22.74
N ALA A 82 -11.86 -24.66 23.64
CA ALA A 82 -13.07 -25.43 23.35
C ALA A 82 -13.90 -24.79 22.22
N GLU A 83 -14.13 -23.48 22.29
CA GLU A 83 -14.85 -22.73 21.25
C GLU A 83 -14.11 -22.78 19.91
N ASN A 84 -12.77 -22.66 19.92
CA ASN A 84 -11.99 -22.76 18.70
C ASN A 84 -12.11 -24.15 18.07
N ILE A 85 -12.04 -25.22 18.85
CA ILE A 85 -12.19 -26.59 18.34
C ILE A 85 -13.57 -26.79 17.71
N GLU A 86 -14.63 -26.35 18.38
CA GLU A 86 -16.00 -26.43 17.84
C GLU A 86 -16.13 -25.64 16.53
N ASN A 87 -15.63 -24.40 16.51
CA ASN A 87 -15.62 -23.58 15.31
C ASN A 87 -14.81 -24.19 14.17
N GLN A 88 -13.69 -24.86 14.45
CA GLN A 88 -12.91 -25.53 13.41
C GLN A 88 -13.68 -26.72 12.83
N ARG A 89 -14.36 -27.50 13.67
CA ARG A 89 -15.18 -28.63 13.21
C ARG A 89 -16.31 -28.16 12.29
N GLU A 90 -17.03 -27.11 12.67
CA GLU A 90 -18.08 -26.54 11.81
C GLU A 90 -17.51 -26.03 10.48
N LYS A 91 -16.35 -25.36 10.52
CA LYS A 91 -15.67 -24.89 9.30
C LYS A 91 -15.26 -26.05 8.39
N GLU A 92 -14.72 -27.13 8.96
CA GLU A 92 -14.32 -28.32 8.22
C GLU A 92 -15.51 -29.01 7.57
N GLU A 93 -16.62 -29.17 8.28
CA GLU A 93 -17.87 -29.74 7.74
C GLU A 93 -18.42 -28.90 6.59
N LEU A 94 -18.49 -27.57 6.76
CA LEU A 94 -18.92 -26.66 5.69
C LEU A 94 -17.96 -26.64 4.51
N PHE A 95 -16.66 -26.77 4.75
CA PHE A 95 -15.66 -26.84 3.69
C PHE A 95 -15.82 -28.12 2.86
N ALA A 96 -16.00 -29.27 3.52
CA ALA A 96 -16.24 -30.55 2.86
C ALA A 96 -17.50 -30.51 1.98
N LEU A 97 -18.60 -29.93 2.49
CA LEU A 97 -19.83 -29.78 1.72
C LEU A 97 -19.63 -28.90 0.48
N ARG A 98 -18.96 -27.75 0.63
CA ARG A 98 -18.70 -26.84 -0.49
C ARG A 98 -17.75 -27.44 -1.51
N ASP A 99 -16.76 -28.22 -1.08
CA ASP A 99 -15.83 -28.85 -2.02
C ASP A 99 -16.53 -29.94 -2.85
N ALA A 100 -17.43 -30.72 -2.24
CA ALA A 100 -18.28 -31.66 -2.96
C ALA A 100 -19.14 -30.95 -4.02
N GLN A 101 -19.77 -29.82 -3.67
CA GLN A 101 -20.54 -29.01 -4.63
C GLN A 101 -19.67 -28.46 -5.76
N ARG A 102 -18.47 -27.94 -5.45
CA ARG A 102 -17.55 -27.47 -6.49
C ARG A 102 -17.09 -28.60 -7.41
N ALA A 103 -16.89 -29.80 -6.88
CA ALA A 103 -16.54 -30.97 -7.68
C ALA A 103 -17.67 -31.37 -8.64
N GLU A 104 -18.92 -31.34 -8.16
CA GLU A 104 -20.09 -31.56 -9.01
C GLU A 104 -20.21 -30.49 -10.11
N MET A 105 -20.08 -29.21 -9.75
CA MET A 105 -20.13 -28.12 -10.72
C MET A 105 -19.06 -28.26 -11.80
N ARG A 106 -17.81 -28.60 -11.43
CA ARG A 106 -16.73 -28.87 -12.40
C ARG A 106 -17.11 -29.97 -13.39
N ARG A 107 -17.67 -31.08 -12.90
CA ARG A 107 -18.13 -32.20 -13.77
C ARG A 107 -19.23 -31.75 -14.72
N THR A 108 -20.19 -30.98 -14.24
CA THR A 108 -21.28 -30.44 -15.08
C THR A 108 -20.75 -29.52 -16.17
N TYR A 109 -19.80 -28.63 -15.84
CA TYR A 109 -19.15 -27.77 -16.84
C TYR A 109 -18.33 -28.56 -17.87
N GLU A 110 -17.63 -29.63 -17.47
CA GLU A 110 -16.91 -30.52 -18.41
C GLU A 110 -17.89 -31.17 -19.40
N VAL A 111 -19.04 -31.68 -18.91
CA VAL A 111 -20.07 -32.29 -19.76
C VAL A 111 -20.65 -31.28 -20.76
N ILE A 112 -20.97 -30.06 -20.31
CA ILE A 112 -21.50 -28.99 -21.17
C ILE A 112 -20.47 -28.54 -22.20
N GLY A 113 -19.20 -28.38 -21.81
CA GLY A 113 -18.12 -27.99 -22.72
C GLY A 113 -17.90 -29.02 -23.82
N ASN A 114 -17.86 -30.30 -23.45
CA ASN A 114 -17.74 -31.41 -24.41
C ASN A 114 -18.94 -31.48 -25.37
N ALA A 115 -20.16 -31.21 -24.88
CA ALA A 115 -21.36 -31.20 -25.72
C ALA A 115 -21.43 -29.99 -26.68
N THR A 116 -20.84 -28.86 -26.31
CA THR A 116 -20.83 -27.63 -27.12
C THR A 116 -19.61 -27.52 -28.03
N GLY A 117 -18.70 -28.51 -28.01
CA GLY A 117 -17.50 -28.56 -28.84
C GLY A 117 -16.36 -27.66 -28.36
N VAL A 118 -16.42 -27.19 -27.11
CA VAL A 118 -15.32 -26.47 -26.46
C VAL A 118 -14.35 -27.51 -25.90
N ASP A 119 -13.08 -27.46 -26.33
CA ASP A 119 -12.04 -28.32 -25.76
C ASP A 119 -11.74 -27.91 -24.32
N THR A 120 -12.11 -28.77 -23.37
CA THR A 120 -11.91 -28.55 -21.93
C THR A 120 -10.67 -29.28 -21.40
N SER A 121 -10.02 -30.09 -22.21
CA SER A 121 -8.94 -30.99 -21.79
C SER A 121 -7.61 -30.25 -21.57
N ASP A 122 -7.24 -29.39 -22.52
CA ASP A 122 -6.02 -28.58 -22.43
C ASP A 122 -6.08 -27.59 -21.26
N ALA A 123 -7.22 -26.89 -21.09
CA ALA A 123 -7.43 -25.95 -19.99
C ALA A 123 -7.39 -26.63 -18.61
N LYS A 124 -7.82 -27.90 -18.53
CA LYS A 124 -7.75 -28.70 -17.30
C LYS A 124 -6.31 -29.08 -16.98
N ALA A 125 -5.54 -29.53 -17.98
CA ALA A 125 -4.13 -29.89 -17.80
C ALA A 125 -3.29 -28.69 -17.36
N GLU A 126 -3.50 -27.52 -17.96
CA GLU A 126 -2.84 -26.28 -17.56
C GLU A 126 -3.20 -25.89 -16.13
N GLY A 127 -4.50 -25.90 -15.78
CA GLY A 127 -4.95 -25.58 -14.44
C GLY A 127 -4.47 -26.57 -13.35
N GLU A 128 -4.32 -27.85 -13.67
CA GLU A 128 -3.72 -28.85 -12.77
C GLU A 128 -2.23 -28.60 -12.55
N ALA A 129 -1.50 -28.26 -13.61
CA ALA A 129 -0.08 -27.90 -13.52
C ALA A 129 0.14 -26.66 -12.66
N GLU A 130 -0.65 -25.60 -12.86
CA GLU A 130 -0.59 -24.37 -12.06
C GLU A 130 -0.91 -24.64 -10.58
N ARG A 131 -1.94 -25.44 -10.28
CA ARG A 131 -2.28 -25.82 -8.90
C ARG A 131 -1.15 -26.61 -8.24
N ALA A 132 -0.56 -27.57 -8.95
CA ALA A 132 0.56 -28.36 -8.43
C ALA A 132 1.80 -27.50 -8.17
N GLU A 133 2.05 -26.45 -8.97
CA GLU A 133 3.11 -25.48 -8.69
C GLU A 133 2.79 -24.59 -7.49
N TYR A 134 1.55 -24.11 -7.38
CA TYR A 134 1.08 -23.32 -6.26
C TYR A 134 1.18 -24.09 -4.94
N GLU A 135 0.74 -25.34 -4.90
CA GLU A 135 0.84 -26.21 -3.74
C GLU A 135 2.29 -26.46 -3.32
N ARG A 136 3.20 -26.65 -4.29
CA ARG A 136 4.65 -26.77 -4.02
C ARG A 136 5.23 -25.50 -3.41
N LYS A 137 4.85 -24.31 -3.91
CA LYS A 137 5.27 -23.02 -3.34
C LYS A 137 4.71 -22.82 -1.93
N LEU A 138 3.44 -23.15 -1.72
CA LEU A 138 2.78 -23.04 -0.43
C LEU A 138 3.39 -24.01 0.60
N ALA A 139 3.69 -25.25 0.21
CA ALA A 139 4.34 -26.22 1.08
C ALA A 139 5.73 -25.73 1.55
N LYS A 140 6.52 -25.15 0.63
CA LYS A 140 7.80 -24.52 0.98
C LYS A 140 7.63 -23.34 1.93
N ALA A 141 6.68 -22.44 1.64
CA ALA A 141 6.39 -21.30 2.51
C ALA A 141 5.92 -21.73 3.91
N ARG A 142 5.10 -22.78 4.00
CA ARG A 142 4.69 -23.38 5.29
C ARG A 142 5.88 -23.97 6.03
N ALA A 143 6.74 -24.72 5.35
CA ALA A 143 7.95 -25.28 5.97
C ALA A 143 8.89 -24.19 6.49
N GLU A 144 9.06 -23.10 5.74
CA GLU A 144 9.85 -21.94 6.20
C GLU A 144 9.20 -21.23 7.39
N ALA A 145 7.88 -21.04 7.37
CA ALA A 145 7.15 -20.44 8.49
C ALA A 145 7.26 -21.29 9.76
N VAL A 146 7.12 -22.61 9.65
CA VAL A 146 7.32 -23.55 10.75
C VAL A 146 8.75 -23.50 11.27
N ALA A 147 9.75 -23.47 10.38
CA ALA A 147 11.15 -23.37 10.78
C ALA A 147 11.48 -22.04 11.48
N ARG A 148 10.77 -20.95 11.15
CA ARG A 148 11.01 -19.62 11.69
C ARG A 148 10.24 -19.33 12.98
N TYR A 149 8.99 -19.76 13.06
CA TYR A 149 8.05 -19.38 14.12
C TYR A 149 7.64 -20.56 15.01
N GLY A 150 8.02 -21.78 14.67
CA GLY A 150 7.63 -22.98 15.40
C GLY A 150 6.25 -23.49 15.00
N THR A 151 5.82 -24.58 15.64
CA THR A 151 4.47 -25.14 15.48
C THR A 151 3.65 -24.93 16.74
N ILE A 152 2.33 -25.00 16.63
CA ILE A 152 1.44 -25.03 17.80
C ILE A 152 1.11 -26.49 18.08
N ASP A 153 1.30 -26.92 19.33
CA ASP A 153 0.82 -28.21 19.79
C ASP A 153 -0.72 -28.23 19.73
N PRO A 154 -1.32 -29.12 18.92
CA PRO A 154 -2.77 -29.19 18.77
C PRO A 154 -3.52 -29.59 20.03
N GLU A 155 -2.87 -30.24 21.01
CA GLU A 155 -3.51 -30.69 22.25
C GLU A 155 -3.38 -29.68 23.40
N THR A 156 -2.25 -28.96 23.46
CA THR A 156 -1.95 -28.05 24.58
C THR A 156 -2.01 -26.56 24.20
N GLY A 157 -2.04 -26.24 22.91
CA GLY A 157 -1.95 -24.86 22.41
C GLY A 157 -0.59 -24.21 22.64
N ALA A 158 0.41 -24.95 23.14
CA ALA A 158 1.75 -24.43 23.39
C ALA A 158 2.48 -24.18 22.06
N ILE A 159 3.21 -23.06 21.99
CA ILE A 159 4.09 -22.77 20.86
C ILE A 159 5.37 -23.60 21.04
N ILE A 160 5.53 -24.62 20.20
CA ILE A 160 6.75 -25.39 20.04
C ILE A 160 7.70 -24.56 19.18
N MET A 161 8.57 -23.80 19.83
CA MET A 161 9.61 -23.03 19.15
C MET A 161 10.51 -23.98 18.34
N PRO A 162 11.07 -23.54 17.20
CA PRO A 162 12.06 -24.33 16.49
C PRO A 162 13.23 -24.56 17.43
N THR A 163 13.62 -25.83 17.65
CA THR A 163 14.80 -26.17 18.46
C THR A 163 15.98 -25.38 17.92
N ALA A 164 16.57 -24.52 18.77
CA ALA A 164 17.80 -23.82 18.43
C ALA A 164 18.82 -24.84 17.94
N PRO A 165 19.60 -24.56 16.88
CA PRO A 165 20.62 -25.50 16.44
C PRO A 165 21.54 -25.81 17.62
N GLU A 166 21.66 -27.09 17.97
CA GLU A 166 22.60 -27.58 18.97
C GLU A 166 24.00 -27.06 18.62
N GLY A 167 24.52 -26.12 19.41
CA GLY A 167 25.82 -25.50 19.15
C GLY A 167 26.03 -24.09 19.68
N ALA A 168 25.01 -23.40 20.20
CA ALA A 168 25.19 -22.14 20.93
C ALA A 168 25.29 -22.37 22.45
N GLY A 169 26.15 -23.31 22.85
CA GLY A 169 26.55 -23.52 24.23
C GLY A 169 27.88 -22.82 24.51
N ASP A 170 27.82 -21.85 25.42
CA ASP A 170 28.87 -21.48 26.37
C ASP A 170 30.26 -21.11 25.82
N GLY A 171 30.40 -19.84 25.41
CA GLY A 171 31.69 -19.16 25.34
C GLY A 171 31.78 -18.10 26.44
N ASN A 172 32.41 -18.47 27.56
CA ASN A 172 32.94 -17.53 28.56
C ASN A 172 34.05 -16.67 27.98
#